data_AF-A0A182VPU1-F1
#
_entry.id   AF-A0A182VPU1-F1
#
_cell.length_a   1.000
_cell.length_b   1.000
_cell.length_c   1.000
_cell.angle_alpha   90.00
_cell.angle_beta   90.00
_cell.angle_gamma   90.00
#
_symmetry.space_group_name_H-M   'P 1'
#
loop_
_entity.id
_entity.type
_entity.pdbx_description
1 polymer ?
#
loop_
_entity_poly.entity_id
_entity_poly.type
_entity_poly.pdbx_seq_one_letter_code
_entity_poly.pdbx_strand_id
1 'polypeptide(L)'
;ETSIILENVQAHSTSSGDSDCEIGPTENRAEEIPESYDSFESSGDTSGYEGIDLRGKSFEDKIRIWALLTNQTHRALNMLLGILREDTSFVIPKDARTLLNTPLPNESNAITTIAGGHLWYQGIACSLQHQYSKKTPNVETLWLDFFVDGIPLHRSGTTQFWPILMKVFGLTEEQVLVVAVYCGDTKPK
;
A
#
# COMPACT_ATOMS: atom_id res chain seq x y z
N GLU A 1 11.21 30.49 1.42
CA GLU A 1 12.11 29.42 0.98
C GLU A 1 12.45 28.58 2.19
N THR A 2 12.05 27.31 2.20
CA THR A 2 12.29 26.44 3.36
C THR A 2 12.73 25.09 2.81
N SER A 3 14.03 24.82 2.87
CA SER A 3 14.63 23.55 2.51
C SER A 3 14.64 22.63 3.73
N ILE A 4 14.27 21.36 3.56
CA ILE A 4 14.39 20.32 4.58
C ILE A 4 15.34 19.25 4.04
N ILE A 5 16.41 18.97 4.79
CA ILE A 5 17.39 17.91 4.54
C ILE A 5 17.04 16.73 5.45
N LEU A 6 16.97 15.52 4.89
CA LEU A 6 16.83 14.27 5.66
C LEU A 6 18.14 13.48 5.56
N GLU A 7 18.82 13.32 6.69
CA GLU A 7 20.01 12.46 6.81
C GLU A 7 19.61 11.03 7.23
N ASN A 8 20.21 10.05 6.55
CA ASN A 8 20.12 8.63 6.85
C ASN A 8 21.01 8.25 8.04
N VAL A 9 20.51 7.41 8.94
CA VAL A 9 21.33 6.75 9.97
C VAL A 9 21.40 5.25 9.67
N GLN A 10 22.63 4.77 9.50
CA GLN A 10 22.99 3.38 9.21
C GLN A 10 23.25 2.58 10.49
N ALA A 11 23.05 1.26 10.37
CA ALA A 11 23.14 0.23 11.39
C ALA A 11 24.51 0.09 12.10
N HIS A 12 24.47 -0.42 13.33
CA HIS A 12 25.58 -1.10 13.98
C HIS A 12 25.12 -2.39 14.67
N SER A 13 25.88 -3.45 14.41
CA SER A 13 25.83 -4.79 14.99
C SER A 13 27.05 -5.02 15.89
N THR A 14 26.87 -5.71 17.02
CA THR A 14 27.87 -6.46 17.84
C THR A 14 27.07 -7.35 18.82
N SER A 15 27.20 -8.68 18.85
CA SER A 15 28.29 -9.61 19.25
C SER A 15 28.22 -10.08 20.72
N SER A 16 27.88 -11.36 20.89
CA SER A 16 28.45 -12.40 21.78
C SER A 16 28.50 -12.24 23.31
N GLY A 17 28.03 -13.28 24.01
CA GLY A 17 28.38 -13.62 25.40
C GLY A 17 27.71 -14.90 25.90
N ASP A 18 28.49 -15.97 26.02
CA ASP A 18 28.12 -17.35 26.42
C ASP A 18 27.66 -17.49 27.88
N SER A 19 26.83 -18.50 28.18
CA SER A 19 26.92 -19.28 29.44
C SER A 19 26.10 -20.57 29.38
N ASP A 20 26.79 -21.70 29.52
CA ASP A 20 26.29 -23.07 29.65
C ASP A 20 25.56 -23.32 30.98
N CYS A 21 24.59 -24.24 30.96
CA CYS A 21 24.39 -25.23 32.03
C CYS A 21 23.57 -26.43 31.50
N GLU A 22 24.22 -27.59 31.43
CA GLU A 22 23.61 -28.91 31.26
C GLU A 22 22.74 -29.30 32.47
N ILE A 23 21.73 -30.14 32.25
CA ILE A 23 21.44 -31.38 33.01
C ILE A 23 20.47 -32.24 32.17
N GLY A 24 20.99 -33.37 31.67
CA GLY A 24 20.49 -34.74 31.87
C GLY A 24 19.11 -35.20 31.34
N PRO A 25 18.97 -36.49 30.99
CA PRO A 25 18.09 -36.95 29.92
C PRO A 25 16.80 -37.63 30.40
N THR A 26 15.75 -37.58 29.58
CA THR A 26 14.67 -38.58 29.64
C THR A 26 14.29 -39.04 28.24
N GLU A 27 14.25 -40.36 28.14
CA GLU A 27 14.15 -41.22 26.98
C GLU A 27 12.81 -41.18 26.21
N ASN A 28 12.92 -41.60 24.94
CA ASN A 28 11.96 -42.38 24.15
C ASN A 28 10.60 -41.75 23.78
N ARG A 29 10.45 -41.37 22.51
CA ARG A 29 9.66 -42.17 21.52
C ARG A 29 9.87 -41.63 20.11
N ALA A 30 10.49 -42.43 19.26
CA ALA A 30 10.55 -42.20 17.83
C ALA A 30 9.16 -42.45 17.22
N GLU A 31 8.60 -41.44 16.55
CA GLU A 31 7.57 -41.66 15.53
C GLU A 31 8.16 -41.17 14.20
N GLU A 32 8.53 -42.15 13.38
CA GLU A 32 8.99 -42.00 12.00
C GLU A 32 7.85 -41.42 11.15
N ILE A 33 8.07 -40.24 10.56
CA ILE A 33 7.23 -39.71 9.48
C ILE A 33 7.90 -40.14 8.16
N PRO A 34 7.25 -40.93 7.29
CA PRO A 34 7.82 -41.22 5.99
C PRO A 34 7.80 -39.97 5.12
N GLU A 35 8.97 -39.42 4.83
CA GLU A 35 9.19 -38.50 3.72
C GLU A 35 8.92 -39.25 2.41
N SER A 36 7.84 -38.89 1.71
CA SER A 36 7.70 -39.18 0.28
C SER A 36 7.69 -37.86 -0.48
N TYR A 37 8.89 -37.40 -0.85
CA TYR A 37 9.09 -36.37 -1.85
C TYR A 37 8.76 -36.96 -3.23
N ASP A 38 7.55 -36.71 -3.74
CA ASP A 38 7.27 -36.93 -5.16
C ASP A 38 7.64 -35.67 -5.93
N SER A 39 8.83 -35.72 -6.53
CA SER A 39 9.32 -34.75 -7.51
C SER A 39 8.53 -34.90 -8.81
N PHE A 40 7.40 -34.21 -8.93
CA PHE A 40 6.70 -34.11 -10.22
C PHE A 40 7.36 -33.03 -11.08
N GLU A 41 8.28 -33.44 -11.96
CA GLU A 41 8.74 -32.59 -13.06
C GLU A 41 7.58 -32.39 -14.05
N SER A 42 6.90 -31.25 -13.92
CA SER A 42 5.96 -30.79 -14.94
C SER A 42 6.72 -29.98 -15.98
N SER A 43 7.15 -30.65 -17.02
CA SER A 43 7.66 -30.04 -18.25
C SER A 43 6.48 -29.41 -19.00
N GLY A 44 6.15 -28.17 -18.66
CA GLY A 44 5.15 -27.36 -19.34
C GLY A 44 5.67 -25.95 -19.57
N ASP A 45 6.08 -25.67 -20.81
CA ASP A 45 6.42 -24.33 -21.29
C ASP A 45 5.31 -23.34 -20.92
N THR A 46 5.57 -22.46 -19.95
CA THR A 46 4.69 -21.32 -19.65
C THR A 46 5.55 -20.09 -19.35
N SER A 47 5.39 -19.10 -20.22
CA SER A 47 6.00 -17.79 -20.17
C SER A 47 5.95 -17.12 -18.78
N GLY A 48 7.11 -16.74 -18.26
CA GLY A 48 7.30 -15.47 -17.55
C GLY A 48 6.77 -15.33 -16.11
N TYR A 49 6.69 -16.39 -15.30
CA TYR A 49 6.52 -16.22 -13.86
C TYR A 49 7.88 -16.29 -13.17
N GLU A 50 8.46 -15.14 -12.85
CA GLU A 50 9.52 -15.10 -11.84
C GLU A 50 8.96 -15.72 -10.55
N GLY A 51 9.66 -16.72 -10.01
CA GLY A 51 9.23 -17.46 -8.83
C GLY A 51 9.05 -16.51 -7.65
N ILE A 52 7.80 -16.16 -7.34
CA ILE A 52 7.49 -15.32 -6.20
C ILE A 52 7.90 -16.06 -4.93
N ASP A 53 8.89 -15.52 -4.21
CA ASP A 53 9.31 -16.08 -2.94
C ASP A 53 8.26 -15.79 -1.86
N LEU A 54 7.51 -16.83 -1.51
CA LEU A 54 6.52 -16.84 -0.44
C LEU A 54 7.12 -17.29 0.90
N ARG A 55 8.44 -17.56 0.98
CA ARG A 55 9.09 -17.94 2.24
C ARG A 55 9.07 -16.77 3.22
N GLY A 56 8.82 -17.06 4.48
CA GLY A 56 8.78 -16.06 5.56
C GLY A 56 7.56 -15.11 5.56
N LYS A 57 6.68 -15.18 4.55
CA LYS A 57 5.45 -14.38 4.52
C LYS A 57 4.33 -15.00 5.37
N SER A 58 3.50 -14.15 5.98
CA SER A 58 2.33 -14.60 6.72
C SER A 58 1.33 -15.32 5.81
N PHE A 59 0.45 -16.13 6.38
CA PHE A 59 -0.62 -16.80 5.62
C PHE A 59 -1.51 -15.77 4.90
N GLU A 60 -1.82 -14.66 5.56
CA GLU A 60 -2.57 -13.55 4.99
C GLU A 60 -1.86 -12.93 3.78
N ASP A 61 -0.55 -12.68 3.89
CA ASP A 61 0.24 -12.09 2.80
C ASP A 61 0.33 -13.01 1.58
N LYS A 62 0.37 -14.33 1.78
CA LYS A 62 0.36 -15.29 0.67
C LYS A 62 -0.94 -15.21 -0.13
N ILE A 63 -2.07 -15.14 0.57
CA ILE A 63 -3.39 -15.00 -0.09
C ILE A 63 -3.50 -13.63 -0.76
N ARG A 64 -3.04 -12.56 -0.12
CA ARG A 64 -2.99 -11.21 -0.71
C ARG A 64 -2.19 -11.21 -2.01
N ILE A 65 -0.98 -11.77 -2.00
CA ILE A 65 -0.10 -11.80 -3.17
C ILE A 65 -0.74 -12.61 -4.29
N TRP A 66 -1.27 -13.80 -4.00
CA TRP A 66 -2.00 -14.60 -4.97
C TRP A 66 -3.18 -13.83 -5.59
N ALA A 67 -3.97 -13.16 -4.75
CA ALA A 67 -5.13 -12.39 -5.17
C ALA A 67 -4.77 -11.25 -6.14
N LEU A 68 -3.68 -10.53 -5.85
CA LEU A 68 -3.18 -9.44 -6.67
C LEU A 68 -2.61 -9.93 -7.99
N LEU A 69 -1.80 -10.99 -7.97
CA LEU A 69 -1.16 -11.54 -9.16
C LEU A 69 -2.16 -12.15 -10.14
N THR A 70 -3.21 -12.78 -9.63
CA THR A 70 -4.25 -13.40 -10.46
C THR A 70 -5.45 -12.48 -10.70
N ASN A 71 -5.38 -11.22 -10.24
CA ASN A 71 -6.41 -10.19 -10.39
C ASN A 71 -7.81 -10.67 -9.97
N GLN A 72 -7.91 -11.28 -8.79
CA GLN A 72 -9.17 -11.83 -8.30
C GLN A 72 -10.21 -10.74 -8.01
N THR A 73 -11.47 -11.06 -8.27
CA THR A 73 -12.58 -10.15 -7.92
C THR A 73 -12.80 -10.13 -6.40
N HIS A 74 -13.25 -8.97 -5.88
CA HIS A 74 -13.67 -8.86 -4.48
C HIS A 74 -14.72 -9.90 -4.08
N ARG A 75 -15.63 -10.25 -4.99
CA ARG A 75 -16.66 -11.27 -4.73
C ARG A 75 -16.04 -12.65 -4.51
N ALA A 76 -15.15 -13.07 -5.41
CA ALA A 76 -14.47 -14.36 -5.29
C ALA A 76 -13.61 -14.42 -4.01
N LEU A 77 -12.87 -13.35 -3.71
CA LEU A 77 -12.08 -13.24 -2.49
C LEU A 77 -12.95 -13.29 -1.23
N ASN A 78 -14.08 -12.58 -1.19
CA ASN A 78 -14.98 -12.63 -0.04
C ASN A 78 -15.56 -14.04 0.19
N MET A 79 -15.88 -14.77 -0.88
CA MET A 79 -16.33 -16.17 -0.76
C MET A 79 -15.21 -17.06 -0.21
N LEU A 80 -13.99 -16.93 -0.74
CA LEU A 80 -12.83 -17.67 -0.25
C LEU A 80 -12.52 -17.34 1.21
N LEU A 81 -12.53 -16.06 1.58
CA LEU A 81 -12.32 -15.60 2.95
C LEU A 81 -13.40 -16.13 3.91
N GLY A 82 -14.65 -16.27 3.44
CA GLY A 82 -15.71 -16.92 4.19
C GLY A 82 -15.37 -18.37 4.53
N ILE A 83 -15.04 -19.16 3.51
CA ILE A 83 -14.66 -20.59 3.66
C ILE A 83 -13.45 -20.72 4.58
N LEU A 84 -12.39 -19.94 4.36
CA LEU A 84 -11.18 -20.02 5.16
C LEU A 84 -11.42 -19.67 6.64
N ARG A 85 -12.35 -18.77 6.93
CA ARG A 85 -12.69 -18.42 8.32
C ARG A 85 -13.53 -19.48 9.03
N GLU A 86 -14.30 -20.25 8.27
CA GLU A 86 -15.11 -21.34 8.82
C GLU A 86 -14.25 -22.57 9.10
N ASP A 87 -13.33 -22.89 8.18
CA ASP A 87 -12.62 -24.17 8.20
C ASP A 87 -11.18 -24.08 8.76
N THR A 88 -10.66 -22.88 9.04
CA THR A 88 -9.28 -22.71 9.55
C THR A 88 -9.21 -21.90 10.83
N SER A 89 -8.17 -22.14 11.63
CA SER A 89 -7.87 -21.38 12.84
C SER A 89 -7.13 -20.06 12.57
N PHE A 90 -6.94 -19.67 11.31
CA PHE A 90 -6.22 -18.44 10.97
C PHE A 90 -7.10 -17.21 11.16
N VAL A 91 -6.55 -16.18 11.79
CA VAL A 91 -7.18 -14.86 11.88
C VAL A 91 -7.00 -14.15 10.55
N ILE A 92 -8.02 -14.18 9.70
CA ILE A 92 -8.01 -13.53 8.38
C ILE A 92 -9.16 -12.51 8.26
N PRO A 93 -8.99 -11.41 7.50
CA PRO A 93 -10.04 -10.42 7.32
C PRO A 93 -11.32 -11.00 6.69
N LYS A 94 -12.47 -10.41 7.03
CA LYS A 94 -13.76 -10.77 6.41
C LYS A 94 -13.86 -10.30 4.96
N ASP A 95 -13.29 -9.13 4.71
CA ASP A 95 -13.50 -8.38 3.48
C ASP A 95 -12.21 -8.34 2.67
N ALA A 96 -12.33 -8.64 1.40
CA ALA A 96 -11.28 -8.54 0.40
C ALA A 96 -10.62 -7.17 0.40
N ARG A 97 -11.34 -6.09 0.68
CA ARG A 97 -10.78 -4.73 0.81
C ARG A 97 -9.75 -4.64 1.94
N THR A 98 -10.04 -5.27 3.07
CA THR A 98 -9.14 -5.32 4.22
C THR A 98 -7.97 -6.25 3.94
N LEU A 99 -8.22 -7.44 3.37
CA LEU A 99 -7.16 -8.35 2.96
C LEU A 99 -6.19 -7.69 1.98
N LEU A 100 -6.69 -6.96 0.98
CA LEU A 100 -5.87 -6.34 -0.05
C LEU A 100 -5.14 -5.07 0.43
N ASN A 101 -5.30 -4.67 1.70
CA ASN A 101 -4.65 -3.50 2.29
C ASN A 101 -4.71 -2.29 1.36
N THR A 102 -5.93 -1.91 0.95
CA THR A 102 -6.08 -0.59 0.33
C THR A 102 -5.52 0.41 1.33
N PRO A 103 -4.51 1.22 0.96
CA PRO A 103 -3.79 2.03 1.93
C PRO A 103 -4.79 2.87 2.72
N LEU A 104 -4.88 2.59 4.03
CA LEU A 104 -5.62 3.46 4.93
C LEU A 104 -4.91 4.81 4.97
N PRO A 105 -5.61 5.93 5.22
CA PRO A 105 -4.97 7.23 5.31
C PRO A 105 -3.88 7.17 6.40
N ASN A 106 -2.62 7.19 5.99
CA ASN A 106 -1.49 7.49 6.86
C ASN A 106 -1.76 8.87 7.49
N GLU A 107 -1.14 9.21 8.63
CA GLU A 107 -1.31 10.56 9.22
C GLU A 107 -0.99 11.69 8.23
N SER A 108 -0.10 11.45 7.26
CA SER A 108 0.23 12.38 6.18
C SER A 108 -0.90 12.64 5.17
N ASN A 109 -1.94 11.80 5.14
CA ASN A 109 -3.10 11.88 4.24
C ASN A 109 -4.43 12.03 5.00
N ALA A 110 -4.37 12.36 6.29
CA ALA A 110 -5.55 12.54 7.11
C ALA A 110 -6.38 13.75 6.65
N ILE A 111 -7.71 13.64 6.76
CA ILE A 111 -8.62 14.75 6.48
C ILE A 111 -8.57 15.70 7.68
N THR A 112 -8.20 16.95 7.42
CA THR A 112 -8.11 18.00 8.43
C THR A 112 -9.33 18.90 8.37
N THR A 113 -9.75 19.47 9.50
CA THR A 113 -10.84 20.45 9.52
C THR A 113 -10.26 21.85 9.39
N ILE A 114 -10.63 22.58 8.34
CA ILE A 114 -10.17 23.96 8.09
C ILE A 114 -11.34 24.82 7.62
N ALA A 115 -11.37 26.10 8.00
CA ALA A 115 -12.33 27.09 7.49
C ALA A 115 -13.83 26.67 7.52
N GLY A 116 -14.23 25.81 8.47
CA GLY A 116 -15.60 25.30 8.57
C GLY A 116 -15.93 24.12 7.63
N GLY A 117 -14.93 23.57 6.95
CA GLY A 117 -15.03 22.37 6.12
C GLY A 117 -13.89 21.39 6.38
N HIS A 118 -13.73 20.45 5.45
CA HIS A 118 -12.78 19.36 5.52
C HIS A 118 -11.81 19.43 4.34
N LEU A 119 -10.51 19.39 4.61
CA LEU A 119 -9.45 19.36 3.62
C LEU A 119 -8.71 18.03 3.66
N TRP A 120 -8.70 17.36 2.52
CA TRP A 120 -7.70 16.36 2.22
C TRP A 120 -6.56 17.03 1.43
N TYR A 121 -5.31 16.81 1.85
CA TYR A 121 -4.13 17.36 1.18
C TYR A 121 -3.10 16.26 0.93
N GLN A 122 -2.76 16.03 -0.34
CA GLN A 122 -1.76 15.04 -0.73
C GLN A 122 -0.33 15.59 -0.64
N GLY A 123 -0.15 16.91 -0.81
CA GLY A 123 1.17 17.52 -0.94
C GLY A 123 1.63 17.65 -2.39
N ILE A 124 2.19 18.81 -2.72
CA ILE A 124 2.78 19.07 -4.06
C ILE A 124 3.96 18.12 -4.29
N ALA A 125 4.86 17.98 -3.32
CA ALA A 125 6.03 17.12 -3.41
C ALA A 125 5.63 15.65 -3.66
N CYS A 126 4.69 15.11 -2.88
CA CYS A 126 4.21 13.74 -3.07
C CYS A 126 3.54 13.56 -4.44
N SER A 127 2.76 14.54 -4.89
CA SER A 127 2.11 14.50 -6.21
C SER A 127 3.13 14.49 -7.36
N LEU A 128 4.18 15.31 -7.28
CA LEU A 128 5.25 15.35 -8.28
C LEU A 128 6.12 14.09 -8.23
N GLN A 129 6.47 13.60 -7.04
CA GLN A 129 7.21 12.34 -6.88
C GLN A 129 6.46 11.16 -7.47
N HIS A 130 5.14 11.13 -7.29
CA HIS A 130 4.30 10.09 -7.90
C HIS A 130 4.26 10.21 -9.42
N GLN A 131 4.05 11.42 -9.94
CA GLN A 131 3.98 11.68 -11.38
C GLN A 131 5.28 11.31 -12.11
N TYR A 132 6.42 11.68 -11.52
CA TYR A 132 7.74 11.50 -12.13
C TYR A 132 8.50 10.30 -11.56
N SER A 133 7.79 9.33 -10.95
CA SER A 133 8.42 8.19 -10.28
C SER A 133 9.23 7.29 -11.24
N LYS A 134 8.85 7.28 -12.53
CA LYS A 134 9.49 6.48 -13.58
C LYS A 134 10.42 7.28 -14.49
N LYS A 135 10.24 8.60 -14.53
CA LYS A 135 10.92 9.50 -15.47
C LYS A 135 11.11 10.86 -14.84
N THR A 136 12.35 11.17 -14.50
CA THR A 136 12.73 12.48 -13.99
C THR A 136 12.76 13.49 -15.15
N PRO A 137 12.05 14.62 -15.05
CA PRO A 137 12.12 15.65 -16.06
C PRO A 137 13.52 16.29 -16.04
N ASN A 138 14.13 16.47 -17.21
CA ASN A 138 15.45 17.11 -17.34
C ASN A 138 15.32 18.63 -17.39
N VAL A 139 14.88 19.21 -16.27
CA VAL A 139 14.71 20.65 -16.10
C VAL A 139 15.15 21.06 -14.70
N GLU A 140 15.75 22.23 -14.58
CA GLU A 140 16.16 22.79 -13.28
C GLU A 140 14.98 23.45 -12.53
N THR A 141 13.94 23.86 -13.25
CA THR A 141 12.79 24.57 -12.68
C THR A 141 11.48 24.04 -13.26
N LEU A 142 10.51 23.79 -12.39
CA LEU A 142 9.15 23.41 -12.76
C LEU A 142 8.21 24.60 -12.54
N TRP A 143 7.42 24.91 -13.56
CA TRP A 143 6.36 25.91 -13.49
C TRP A 143 5.03 25.21 -13.19
N LEU A 144 4.30 25.69 -12.19
CA LEU A 144 3.08 25.05 -11.70
C LEU A 144 1.89 26.01 -11.82
N ASP A 145 0.86 25.59 -12.53
CA ASP A 145 -0.43 26.27 -12.57
C ASP A 145 -1.41 25.59 -11.62
N PHE A 146 -2.15 26.38 -10.85
CA PHE A 146 -3.17 25.89 -9.93
C PHE A 146 -4.58 26.31 -10.36
N PHE A 147 -5.51 25.37 -10.25
CA PHE A 147 -6.92 25.59 -10.57
C PHE A 147 -7.78 25.15 -9.39
N VAL A 148 -8.73 25.98 -8.99
CA VAL A 148 -9.65 25.71 -7.88
C VAL A 148 -11.06 25.97 -8.35
N ASP A 149 -11.83 24.89 -8.52
CA ASP A 149 -13.20 24.94 -9.03
C ASP A 149 -14.18 24.34 -8.02
N GLY A 150 -15.43 24.80 -8.01
CA GLY A 150 -16.45 24.38 -7.07
C GLY A 150 -17.51 23.51 -7.73
N ILE A 151 -17.72 22.31 -7.19
CA ILE A 151 -18.69 21.34 -7.69
C ILE A 151 -19.69 20.99 -6.58
N PRO A 152 -21.00 21.27 -6.76
CA PRO A 152 -22.01 20.88 -5.79
C PRO A 152 -22.01 19.36 -5.56
N LEU A 153 -22.01 18.94 -4.29
CA LEU A 153 -21.99 17.51 -3.95
C LEU A 153 -23.37 16.84 -4.15
N HIS A 154 -24.43 17.62 -3.99
CA HIS A 154 -25.82 17.20 -4.14
C HIS A 154 -26.64 18.32 -4.79
N ARG A 155 -27.85 17.99 -5.25
CA ARG A 155 -28.75 18.95 -5.91
C ARG A 155 -29.40 19.99 -4.97
N SER A 156 -29.52 19.69 -3.67
CA SER A 156 -30.42 20.43 -2.77
C SER A 156 -29.81 20.96 -1.48
N GLY A 157 -28.55 20.69 -1.19
CA GLY A 157 -27.85 21.32 -0.06
C GLY A 157 -26.77 22.30 -0.52
N THR A 158 -26.02 22.82 0.43
CA THR A 158 -24.99 23.85 0.23
C THR A 158 -23.58 23.31 0.03
N THR A 159 -23.32 22.06 0.44
CA THR A 159 -21.99 21.44 0.42
C THR A 159 -21.44 21.27 -0.99
N GLN A 160 -20.20 21.69 -1.17
CA GLN A 160 -19.45 21.70 -2.42
C GLN A 160 -18.07 21.07 -2.24
N PHE A 161 -17.64 20.34 -3.26
CA PHE A 161 -16.25 19.94 -3.41
C PHE A 161 -15.48 20.99 -4.18
N TRP A 162 -14.30 21.30 -3.68
CA TRP A 162 -13.35 22.23 -4.26
C TRP A 162 -12.03 21.51 -4.51
N PRO A 163 -11.91 20.75 -5.63
CA PRO A 163 -10.63 20.20 -6.04
C PRO A 163 -9.62 21.32 -6.28
N ILE A 164 -8.45 21.17 -5.67
CA ILE A 164 -7.28 21.99 -5.95
C ILE A 164 -6.42 21.16 -6.91
N LEU A 165 -6.44 21.58 -8.17
CA LEU A 165 -5.73 20.95 -9.26
C LEU A 165 -4.41 21.66 -9.51
N MET A 166 -3.41 20.91 -9.93
CA MET A 166 -2.09 21.40 -10.31
C MET A 166 -1.73 20.86 -11.69
N LYS A 167 -1.22 21.71 -12.58
CA LYS A 167 -0.64 21.33 -13.86
C LYS A 167 0.82 21.76 -13.90
N VAL A 168 1.69 20.86 -14.36
CA VAL A 168 3.09 21.21 -14.63
C VAL A 168 3.18 21.76 -16.06
N PHE A 169 3.60 23.01 -16.19
CA PHE A 169 3.70 23.71 -17.47
C PHE A 169 5.05 23.43 -18.15
N GLY A 170 5.04 23.37 -19.49
CA GLY A 170 6.26 23.32 -20.30
C GLY A 170 6.93 21.95 -20.43
N LEU A 171 6.24 20.86 -20.07
CA LEU A 171 6.69 19.50 -20.30
C LEU A 171 5.78 18.79 -21.32
N THR A 172 6.32 17.80 -22.02
CA THR A 172 5.59 17.04 -23.05
C THR A 172 4.43 16.21 -22.51
N GLU A 173 4.45 15.88 -21.22
CA GLU A 173 3.37 15.18 -20.51
C GLU A 173 2.59 16.18 -19.67
N GLU A 174 1.66 16.88 -20.32
CA GLU A 174 0.77 17.84 -19.68
C GLU A 174 -0.37 17.13 -18.94
N GLN A 175 -0.07 16.59 -17.75
CA GLN A 175 -1.07 15.98 -16.89
C GLN A 175 -1.52 16.93 -15.78
N VAL A 176 -2.84 16.95 -15.52
CA VAL A 176 -3.44 17.64 -14.38
C VAL A 176 -3.51 16.67 -13.20
N LEU A 177 -3.05 17.13 -12.05
CA LEU A 177 -2.97 16.37 -10.79
C LEU A 177 -3.92 16.99 -9.75
N VAL A 178 -4.61 16.16 -8.97
CA VAL A 178 -5.35 16.62 -7.79
C VAL A 178 -4.37 16.67 -6.62
N VAL A 179 -4.06 17.86 -6.10
CA VAL A 179 -3.12 18.00 -4.97
C VAL A 179 -3.83 18.14 -3.63
N ALA A 180 -5.09 18.58 -3.66
CA ALA A 180 -5.94 18.69 -2.48
C ALA A 180 -7.42 18.68 -2.88
N VAL A 181 -8.29 18.37 -1.92
CA VAL A 181 -9.74 18.51 -2.07
C VAL A 181 -10.29 19.12 -0.80
N TYR A 182 -10.92 20.29 -0.92
CA TYR A 182 -11.69 20.88 0.16
C TYR A 182 -13.18 20.54 0.00
N CYS A 183 -13.86 20.27 1.11
CA CYS A 183 -15.28 19.99 1.16
C CYS A 183 -15.92 20.90 2.20
N GLY A 184 -16.88 21.74 1.78
CA GLY A 184 -17.58 22.63 2.69
C GLY A 184 -18.69 23.39 1.98
N ASP A 185 -19.44 24.18 2.73
CA ASP A 185 -20.62 24.90 2.19
C ASP A 185 -20.27 26.12 1.34
N THR A 186 -19.04 26.62 1.47
CA THR A 186 -18.54 27.79 0.72
C THR A 186 -17.14 27.55 0.20
N LYS A 187 -16.72 28.34 -0.81
CA LYS A 187 -15.35 28.36 -1.31
C LYS A 187 -14.34 28.52 -0.16
N PRO A 188 -13.25 27.73 -0.13
CA PRO A 188 -12.18 27.94 0.84
C PRO A 188 -11.59 29.35 0.68
N LYS A 189 -11.38 30.04 1.81
CA LYS A 189 -10.82 31.41 1.88
C LYS A 189 -9.33 31.37 2.17
#